data_AF-A0A2M8H942-F1
#
_entry.id   AF-A0A2M8H942-F1
#
_cell.length_a   1.000
_cell.length_b   1.000
_cell.length_c   1.000
_cell.angle_alpha   90.00
_cell.angle_beta   90.00
_cell.angle_gamma   90.00
#
_symmetry.space_group_name_H-M   'P 1'
#
loop_
_entity.id
_entity.type
_entity.pdbx_description
1 polymer ?
#
loop_
_entity_poly.entity_id
_entity_poly.type
_entity_poly.pdbx_seq_one_letter_code
_entity_poly.pdbx_strand_id
1 'polypeptide(L)'
;MNMKNVIKMLAVAGLMTAGVAQASVPADFSAAPGVLVVNWQASAAIDGKANPMLEVRDESGDVLASVHANLTGTQMVKIPSRTQGNLTVSLGNENSNYRIPFGLGDGRQR
;
A
#
# COMPACT_ATOMS: atom_id res chain seq x y z
N MET A 1 -33.94 -55.43 5.31
CA MET A 1 -33.07 -54.62 4.43
C MET A 1 -33.97 -53.72 3.60
N ASN A 2 -33.99 -52.41 3.86
CA ASN A 2 -34.89 -51.47 3.17
C ASN A 2 -34.06 -50.29 2.66
N MET A 3 -33.82 -50.27 1.35
CA MET A 3 -33.01 -49.24 0.69
C MET A 3 -33.94 -48.27 -0.03
N LYS A 4 -33.93 -47.00 0.39
CA LYS A 4 -34.51 -45.89 -0.37
C LYS A 4 -33.45 -44.82 -0.58
N ASN A 5 -32.92 -44.90 -1.78
CA ASN A 5 -32.16 -43.93 -2.55
C ASN A 5 -32.58 -42.48 -2.27
N VAL A 6 -31.61 -41.58 -2.04
CA VAL A 6 -31.55 -40.22 -2.63
C VAL A 6 -30.24 -39.54 -2.23
N ILE A 7 -29.23 -39.66 -3.09
CA ILE A 7 -28.07 -38.76 -3.11
C ILE A 7 -28.58 -37.38 -3.52
N LYS A 8 -28.67 -36.45 -2.56
CA LYS A 8 -28.86 -35.03 -2.85
C LYS A 8 -27.48 -34.42 -3.11
N MET A 9 -27.12 -34.31 -4.39
CA MET A 9 -26.14 -33.35 -4.86
C MET A 9 -26.56 -31.96 -4.38
N LEU A 10 -25.85 -31.40 -3.40
CA LEU A 10 -26.00 -30.01 -3.03
C LEU A 10 -24.85 -29.23 -3.66
N ALA A 11 -25.24 -28.49 -4.69
CA ALA A 11 -24.60 -27.34 -5.32
C ALA A 11 -23.16 -27.00 -4.90
N VAL A 12 -22.30 -27.01 -5.91
CA VAL A 12 -21.10 -26.18 -6.01
C VAL A 12 -21.47 -24.75 -5.61
N ALA A 13 -21.23 -24.40 -4.35
CA ALA A 13 -21.03 -23.02 -3.96
C ALA A 13 -19.56 -22.72 -4.28
N GLY A 14 -19.35 -22.08 -5.43
CA GLY A 14 -18.09 -21.40 -5.68
C GLY A 14 -17.83 -20.50 -4.49
N LEU A 15 -16.83 -20.87 -3.69
CA LEU A 15 -16.23 -19.99 -2.70
C LEU A 15 -15.63 -18.86 -3.51
N MET A 16 -16.47 -17.83 -3.69
CA MET A 16 -16.07 -16.49 -4.09
C MET A 16 -14.80 -16.19 -3.32
N THR A 17 -13.73 -16.01 -4.08
CA THR A 17 -12.48 -15.42 -3.64
C THR A 17 -12.85 -14.24 -2.75
N ALA A 18 -12.70 -14.40 -1.43
CA ALA A 18 -12.71 -13.29 -0.51
C ALA A 18 -11.51 -12.44 -0.94
N GLY A 19 -11.78 -11.46 -1.80
CA GLY A 19 -10.84 -10.41 -2.11
C GLY A 19 -10.49 -9.80 -0.78
N VAL A 20 -9.30 -10.13 -0.28
CA VAL A 20 -8.69 -9.41 0.82
C VAL A 20 -8.76 -7.95 0.40
N ALA A 21 -9.57 -7.15 1.11
CA ALA A 21 -9.50 -5.72 0.97
C ALA A 21 -8.04 -5.38 1.31
N GLN A 22 -7.23 -5.06 0.31
CA GLN A 22 -5.91 -4.50 0.53
C GLN A 22 -6.18 -3.18 1.22
N ALA A 23 -6.09 -3.19 2.56
CA ALA A 23 -6.23 -2.01 3.37
C ALA A 23 -5.18 -1.02 2.84
N SER A 24 -5.67 0.05 2.23
CA SER A 24 -4.83 1.09 1.66
C SER A 24 -4.39 1.97 2.81
N VAL A 25 -3.11 2.32 2.82
CA VAL A 25 -2.54 3.23 3.80
C VAL A 25 -3.40 4.51 3.83
N PRO A 26 -3.92 4.93 5.00
CA PRO A 26 -4.83 6.07 5.15
C PRO A 26 -4.09 7.42 5.07
N ALA A 27 -3.40 7.64 3.94
CA ALA A 27 -2.66 8.84 3.65
C ALA A 27 -2.73 9.19 2.16
N ASP A 28 -2.67 10.47 1.86
CA ASP A 28 -2.42 10.95 0.51
C ASP A 28 -0.91 11.05 0.25
N PHE A 29 -0.51 10.71 -0.97
CA PHE A 29 0.89 10.66 -1.35
C PHE A 29 1.17 11.67 -2.45
N SER A 30 2.32 12.34 -2.34
CA SER A 30 2.82 13.27 -3.35
C SER A 30 4.33 13.13 -3.44
N ALA A 31 4.88 12.97 -4.64
CA ALA A 31 6.33 12.90 -4.82
C ALA A 31 6.90 14.24 -5.31
N ALA A 32 8.10 14.55 -4.83
CA ALA A 32 8.98 15.58 -5.36
C ALA A 32 10.41 14.99 -5.49
N PRO A 33 11.34 15.64 -6.22
CA PRO A 33 12.67 15.07 -6.43
C PRO A 33 13.40 14.89 -5.08
N GLY A 34 13.63 13.64 -4.70
CA GLY A 34 14.33 13.27 -3.47
C GLY A 34 13.46 13.14 -2.22
N VAL A 35 12.13 13.31 -2.33
CA VAL A 35 11.21 13.23 -1.18
C VAL A 35 9.82 12.73 -1.59
N LEU A 36 9.28 11.82 -0.79
CA LEU A 36 7.87 11.46 -0.79
C LEU A 36 7.18 12.21 0.36
N VAL A 37 6.23 13.05 0.02
CA VAL A 37 5.34 13.75 0.95
C VAL A 37 4.15 12.84 1.23
N VAL A 38 3.95 12.53 2.50
CA VAL A 38 2.88 11.69 3.02
C VAL A 38 1.98 12.57 3.85
N ASN A 39 0.74 12.75 3.42
CA ASN A 39 -0.25 13.54 4.13
C ASN A 39 -1.21 12.59 4.85
N TRP A 40 -1.02 12.42 6.15
CA TRP A 40 -1.82 11.52 6.97
C TRP A 40 -3.23 12.06 7.14
N GLN A 41 -4.23 11.20 6.89
CA GLN A 41 -5.61 11.55 7.18
C GLN A 41 -5.84 11.48 8.70
N ALA A 42 -6.66 12.38 9.25
CA ALA A 42 -6.85 12.53 10.70
C ALA A 42 -7.36 11.26 11.43
N SER A 43 -7.84 10.28 10.66
CA SER A 43 -8.33 8.98 11.11
C SER A 43 -7.35 7.83 10.83
N ALA A 44 -6.09 8.11 10.49
CA ALA A 44 -5.03 7.12 10.24
C ALA A 44 -4.59 6.39 11.53
N ALA A 45 -5.51 6.16 12.45
CA ALA A 45 -5.34 5.29 13.59
C ALA A 45 -5.14 3.85 13.05
N ILE A 46 -3.88 3.49 12.83
CA ILE A 46 -3.48 2.10 12.63
C ILE A 46 -3.84 1.39 13.92
N ASP A 47 -4.98 0.70 13.90
CA ASP A 47 -5.57 0.03 15.05
C ASP A 47 -4.50 -0.80 15.78
N GLY A 48 -4.12 -0.35 16.98
CA GLY A 48 -3.24 -1.09 17.89
C GLY A 48 -1.71 -1.00 17.67
N LYS A 49 -1.17 -0.24 16.71
CA LYS A 49 0.31 -0.07 16.59
C LYS A 49 0.83 1.21 17.24
N ALA A 50 1.51 1.06 18.37
CA ALA A 50 2.45 2.08 18.85
C ALA A 50 3.66 2.13 17.89
N ASN A 51 3.79 3.21 17.12
CA ASN A 51 4.89 3.47 16.18
C ASN A 51 4.96 2.54 14.95
N PRO A 52 4.04 2.65 13.99
CA PRO A 52 4.16 1.89 12.75
C PRO A 52 5.33 2.40 11.88
N MET A 53 6.00 1.48 11.21
CA MET A 53 7.05 1.77 10.22
C MET A 53 6.40 1.92 8.85
N LEU A 54 6.72 3.05 8.21
CA LEU A 54 6.40 3.33 6.82
C LEU A 54 7.57 2.90 5.95
N GLU A 55 7.35 1.88 5.14
CA GLU A 55 8.32 1.44 4.14
C GLU A 55 7.89 1.91 2.76
N VAL A 56 8.83 2.50 2.02
CA VAL A 56 8.64 2.87 0.62
C VAL A 56 9.52 1.94 -0.21
N ARG A 57 8.89 1.20 -1.11
CA ARG A 57 9.56 0.28 -2.03
C ARG A 57 9.37 0.72 -3.47
N ASP A 58 10.37 0.46 -4.30
CA ASP A 58 10.25 0.67 -5.74
C ASP A 58 9.46 -0.44 -6.42
N GLU A 59 9.30 -0.33 -7.74
CA GLU A 59 8.63 -1.32 -8.59
C GLU A 59 9.35 -2.68 -8.61
N SER A 60 10.66 -2.71 -8.34
CA SER A 60 11.44 -3.95 -8.22
C SER A 60 11.31 -4.60 -6.84
N GLY A 61 10.65 -3.92 -5.89
CA GLY A 61 10.49 -4.34 -4.50
C GLY A 61 11.63 -3.93 -3.57
N ASP A 62 12.60 -3.15 -4.04
CA ASP A 62 13.73 -2.65 -3.26
C ASP A 62 13.29 -1.57 -2.27
N VAL A 63 13.83 -1.59 -1.04
CA VAL A 63 13.44 -0.63 0.01
C VAL A 63 14.20 0.67 -0.20
N LEU A 64 13.48 1.69 -0.67
CA LEU A 64 14.01 3.03 -0.88
C LEU A 64 14.10 3.84 0.42
N ALA A 65 13.14 3.65 1.32
CA ALA A 65 13.08 4.33 2.60
C ALA A 65 12.30 3.50 3.63
N SER A 66 12.70 3.60 4.90
CA SER A 66 12.00 3.00 6.03
C SER A 66 12.07 3.99 7.20
N VAL A 67 10.92 4.53 7.60
CA VAL A 67 10.83 5.61 8.61
C VAL A 67 9.63 5.42 9.53
N HIS A 68 9.67 5.97 10.74
CA HIS A 68 8.51 5.94 11.64
C HIS A 68 7.39 6.81 11.06
N ALA A 69 6.18 6.27 10.97
CA ALA A 69 5.01 7.01 10.53
C ALA A 69 4.49 7.91 11.65
N ASN A 70 4.27 9.19 11.33
CA ASN A 70 3.74 10.17 12.28
C ASN A 70 2.22 10.05 12.45
N LEU A 71 1.52 9.39 11.51
CA LEU A 71 0.07 9.15 11.48
C LEU A 71 -0.82 10.40 11.57
N THR A 72 -0.22 11.58 11.59
CA THR A 72 -0.87 12.87 11.74
C THR A 72 -0.12 13.92 10.94
N GLY A 73 -0.87 14.82 10.30
CA GLY A 73 -0.32 15.91 9.50
C GLY A 73 0.51 15.44 8.30
N THR A 74 1.44 16.29 7.87
CA THR A 74 2.30 16.00 6.72
C THR A 74 3.68 15.51 7.17
N GLN A 75 4.15 14.42 6.57
CA GLN A 75 5.45 13.82 6.79
C GLN A 75 6.25 13.78 5.50
N MET A 76 7.53 14.13 5.58
CA MET A 76 8.47 14.06 4.46
C MET A 76 9.37 12.84 4.63
N VAL A 77 9.33 11.93 3.66
CA VAL A 77 10.14 10.73 3.62
C VAL A 77 11.19 10.90 2.54
N LYS A 78 12.47 10.82 2.93
CA LYS A 78 13.56 10.96 1.98
C LYS A 78 13.64 9.71 1.10
N ILE A 79 13.57 9.88 -0.21
CA ILE A 79 13.74 8.82 -1.21
C ILE A 79 14.85 9.22 -2.19
N PRO A 80 15.45 8.29 -2.93
CA PRO A 80 16.43 8.66 -3.96
C PRO A 80 15.83 9.64 -5.00
N SER A 81 16.58 10.67 -5.39
CA SER A 81 16.08 11.66 -6.37
C SER A 81 15.79 11.09 -7.76
N ARG A 82 16.36 9.92 -8.07
CA ARG A 82 16.12 9.18 -9.33
C ARG A 82 14.90 8.27 -9.26
N THR A 83 14.25 8.13 -8.11
CA THR A 83 13.09 7.26 -7.96
C THR A 83 11.99 7.69 -8.93
N GLN A 84 11.55 6.75 -9.75
CA GLN A 84 10.54 6.92 -10.79
C GLN A 84 9.69 5.65 -10.89
N GLY A 85 8.51 5.79 -11.50
CA GLY A 85 7.61 4.66 -11.70
C GLY A 85 6.66 4.46 -10.52
N ASN A 86 6.28 3.20 -10.29
CA ASN A 86 5.35 2.84 -9.23
C ASN A 86 6.10 2.61 -7.91
N LEU A 87 5.60 3.21 -6.85
CA LEU A 87 6.04 2.97 -5.48
C LEU A 87 5.01 2.15 -4.74
N THR A 88 5.48 1.22 -3.94
CA THR A 88 4.66 0.54 -2.95
C THR A 88 4.97 1.15 -1.59
N VAL A 89 3.96 1.77 -0.98
CA VAL A 89 4.04 2.34 0.36
C VAL A 89 3.36 1.38 1.32
N SER A 90 4.11 0.83 2.26
CA SER A 90 3.62 -0.15 3.21
C SER A 90 3.62 0.41 4.62
N LEU A 91 2.53 0.17 5.35
CA LEU A 91 2.36 0.58 6.74
C LEU A 91 1.76 -0.57 7.54
N GLY A 92 2.61 -1.35 8.20
CA GLY A 92 2.16 -2.56 8.89
C GLY A 92 1.55 -3.59 7.92
N ASN A 93 0.24 -3.81 8.00
CA ASN A 93 -0.50 -4.72 7.11
C ASN A 93 -1.14 -4.01 5.92
N GLU A 94 -1.04 -2.68 5.86
CA GLU A 94 -1.61 -1.86 4.80
C GLU A 94 -0.57 -1.62 3.71
N ASN A 95 -1.03 -1.61 2.46
CA ASN A 95 -0.19 -1.25 1.32
C ASN A 95 -0.96 -0.34 0.36
N SER A 96 -0.27 0.69 -0.13
CA SER A 96 -0.79 1.63 -1.12
C SER A 96 0.21 1.74 -2.26
N ASN A 97 -0.30 1.67 -3.48
CA ASN A 97 0.50 1.90 -4.67
C ASN A 97 0.41 3.37 -5.06
N TYR A 98 1.55 4.04 -5.14
CA TYR A 98 1.66 5.43 -5.57
C TYR A 98 2.50 5.52 -6.84
N ARG A 99 1.92 6.05 -7.91
CA ARG A 99 2.65 6.29 -9.15
C ARG A 99 3.27 7.68 -9.12
N ILE A 100 4.60 7.74 -9.17
CA ILE A 100 5.31 9.00 -9.33
C ILE A 100 4.97 9.55 -10.73
N PRO A 101 4.44 10.77 -10.84
CA PRO A 101 4.17 11.36 -12.14
C PRO A 101 5.47 11.48 -12.95
N PHE A 102 5.41 11.08 -14.22
CA PHE A 102 6.50 11.23 -15.17
C PHE A 102 6.83 12.73 -15.30
N GLY A 103 8.11 13.09 -15.13
CA GLY A 103 8.57 14.48 -15.17
C GLY A 103 9.17 15.03 -13.88
N LEU A 104 9.21 14.25 -12.79
CA LEU A 104 10.03 14.58 -11.62
C LEU A 104 11.51 14.19 -11.78
N GLY A 105 11.81 13.39 -12.80
CA GLY A 105 13.17 13.01 -13.21
C GLY A 105 13.83 14.12 -14.01
N ASP A 106 14.85 14.72 -13.41
CA ASP A 106 15.84 15.63 -13.99
C ASP A 106 15.26 16.81 -14.79
N GLY A 107 15.28 18.00 -14.19
CA GLY A 107 15.19 19.28 -14.92
C GLY A 107 16.31 19.51 -15.94
N ARG A 108 16.96 18.46 -16.45
CA ARG A 108 17.72 18.50 -17.70
C ARG A 108 16.77 18.36 -18.87
N GLN A 109 16.14 19.49 -19.16
CA GLN A 109 15.93 19.89 -20.53
C GLN A 109 17.29 20.32 -21.12
N ARG A 110 18.25 19.39 -21.31
CA ARG A 110 19.47 19.52 -22.18
C ARG A 110 20.02 18.15 -22.53
#